data_AF-A0A087VUN8-F1
#
_entry.id   AF-A0A087VUN8-F1
#
_cell.length_a   1.000
_cell.length_b   1.000
_cell.length_c   1.000
_cell.angle_alpha   90.00
_cell.angle_beta   90.00
_cell.angle_gamma   90.00
#
_symmetry.space_group_name_H-M   'P 1'
#
loop_
_entity.id
_entity.type
_entity.pdbx_description
1 polymer ?
#
loop_
_entity_poly.entity_id
_entity_poly.type
_entity_poly.pdbx_seq_one_letter_code
_entity_poly.pdbx_strand_id
1 'polypeptide(L)'
;MEVILVASVSKFIERMRYWCVQANMGYSQSDRWHFDPAAGNCDCSSLVIHCLREAGFDTGSANTTRDLSANLTARGWARVSNDGNPYPGDILLNDANHVAVYIGGGLIAQASVSETGGIAGAPGDQTGGETNVNNYYNFPWNCYLRWTGDNDLQGEIDMPVKTDPINWDGMNTTVEYALQDIKHKLDALGNAQNISDKIWFGPGNGVLEETPLYALRDIRNSVNSKLK
;
A
#
# COMPACT_ATOMS: atom_id res chain seq x y z
N MET A 1 -9.03 -28.82 -3.04
CA MET A 1 -9.00 -27.85 -4.16
C MET A 1 -7.82 -26.95 -3.88
N GLU A 2 -6.71 -27.16 -4.59
CA GLU A 2 -5.51 -26.36 -4.42
C GLU A 2 -5.80 -24.99 -5.04
N VAL A 3 -5.79 -23.93 -4.23
CA VAL A 3 -5.91 -22.57 -4.75
C VAL A 3 -4.60 -22.30 -5.48
N ILE A 4 -4.62 -22.42 -6.81
CA ILE A 4 -3.50 -21.95 -7.63
C ILE A 4 -3.49 -20.43 -7.46
N LEU A 5 -2.58 -19.92 -6.64
CA LEU A 5 -2.33 -18.49 -6.54
C LEU A 5 -1.83 -18.02 -7.91
N VAL A 6 -2.66 -17.24 -8.60
CA VAL A 6 -2.26 -16.56 -9.83
C VAL A 6 -1.39 -15.37 -9.44
N ALA A 7 -0.22 -15.25 -10.07
CA ALA A 7 0.67 -14.12 -9.85
C ALA A 7 -0.05 -12.79 -10.18
N SER A 8 0.02 -11.81 -9.28
CA SER A 8 -0.75 -10.56 -9.38
C SER A 8 0.08 -9.36 -8.94
N VAL A 9 0.22 -8.36 -9.81
CA VAL A 9 0.96 -7.13 -9.49
C VAL A 9 0.16 -6.27 -8.51
N SER A 10 -1.17 -6.21 -8.66
CA SER A 10 -2.04 -5.54 -7.68
C SER A 10 -1.89 -6.14 -6.28
N LYS A 11 -1.87 -7.48 -6.17
CA LYS A 11 -1.62 -8.18 -4.90
C LYS A 11 -0.23 -7.86 -4.35
N PHE A 12 0.80 -7.84 -5.19
CA PHE A 12 2.16 -7.49 -4.76
C PHE A 12 2.21 -6.08 -4.15
N ILE A 13 1.60 -5.09 -4.79
CA ILE A 13 1.51 -3.72 -4.27
C ILE A 13 0.75 -3.67 -2.94
N GLU A 14 -0.37 -4.38 -2.83
CA GLU A 14 -1.15 -4.49 -1.60
C GLU A 14 -0.33 -5.09 -0.45
N ARG A 15 0.42 -6.18 -0.71
CA ARG A 15 1.28 -6.81 0.30
C ARG A 15 2.39 -5.86 0.74
N MET A 16 3.02 -5.15 -0.19
CA MET A 16 4.00 -4.11 0.14
C MET A 16 3.40 -3.04 1.06
N ARG A 17 2.17 -2.58 0.79
CA ARG A 17 1.47 -1.60 1.65
C ARG A 17 1.14 -2.16 3.03
N TYR A 18 0.63 -3.40 3.09
CA TYR A 18 0.30 -4.05 4.36
C TYR A 18 1.52 -4.14 5.28
N TRP A 19 2.63 -4.70 4.76
CA TRP A 19 3.83 -4.90 5.56
C TRP A 19 4.56 -3.61 5.95
N CYS A 20 4.39 -2.52 5.19
CA CYS A 20 5.01 -1.23 5.48
C CYS A 20 4.17 -0.25 6.31
N VAL A 21 2.84 -0.46 6.40
CA VAL A 21 1.92 0.53 7.01
C VAL A 21 1.07 -0.07 8.12
N GLN A 22 0.71 -1.35 8.03
CA GLN A 22 -0.18 -2.00 8.98
C GLN A 22 0.57 -2.96 9.91
N ALA A 23 1.53 -3.72 9.37
CA ALA A 23 2.31 -4.64 10.17
C ALA A 23 3.37 -3.88 10.98
N ASN A 24 3.62 -4.35 12.19
CA ASN A 24 4.70 -3.83 13.03
C ASN A 24 6.01 -4.51 12.63
N MET A 25 6.56 -4.17 11.46
CA MET A 25 7.77 -4.79 10.91
C MET A 25 9.00 -3.92 11.17
N GLY A 26 9.97 -4.51 11.85
CA GLY A 26 11.28 -3.90 12.02
C GLY A 26 12.24 -4.14 10.85
N TYR A 27 13.36 -3.41 10.87
CA TYR A 27 14.47 -3.59 9.95
C TYR A 27 15.63 -4.34 10.62
N SER A 28 16.00 -5.49 10.07
CA SER A 28 17.17 -6.24 10.50
C SER A 28 17.64 -7.24 9.43
N GLN A 29 18.96 -7.30 9.21
CA GLN A 29 19.59 -8.31 8.34
C GLN A 29 19.86 -9.64 9.06
N SER A 30 19.90 -9.69 10.40
CA SER A 30 20.25 -10.92 11.13
C SER A 30 19.12 -11.97 11.12
N ASP A 31 17.88 -11.51 11.19
CA ASP A 31 16.65 -12.31 11.30
C ASP A 31 15.61 -11.89 10.25
N ARG A 32 16.10 -11.33 9.14
CA ARG A 32 15.38 -10.78 7.97
C ARG A 32 14.23 -11.58 7.36
N TRP A 33 14.03 -12.83 7.76
CA TRP A 33 12.94 -13.69 7.28
C TRP A 33 11.83 -13.89 8.33
N HIS A 34 11.90 -13.16 9.45
CA HIS A 34 10.92 -13.24 10.53
C HIS A 34 9.69 -12.37 10.24
N PHE A 35 8.83 -12.81 9.32
CA PHE A 35 7.58 -12.12 8.99
C PHE A 35 6.47 -12.46 10.00
N ASP A 36 6.37 -11.65 11.05
CA ASP A 36 5.32 -11.68 12.07
C ASP A 36 4.67 -10.27 12.16
N PRO A 37 3.36 -10.12 11.92
CA PRO A 37 2.71 -8.82 11.92
C PRO A 37 2.66 -8.12 13.29
N ALA A 38 3.05 -8.78 14.39
CA ALA A 38 3.12 -8.21 15.73
C ALA A 38 4.52 -7.74 16.15
N ALA A 39 5.59 -8.37 15.64
CA ALA A 39 6.97 -8.07 16.03
C ALA A 39 8.01 -8.65 15.05
N GLY A 40 7.75 -8.58 13.75
CA GLY A 40 8.61 -9.16 12.72
C GLY A 40 9.85 -8.33 12.41
N ASN A 41 10.77 -8.92 11.63
CA ASN A 41 11.94 -8.26 11.08
C ASN A 41 12.14 -8.65 9.61
N CYS A 42 12.51 -7.66 8.82
CA CYS A 42 12.87 -7.83 7.42
C CYS A 42 14.04 -6.91 7.04
N ASP A 43 14.62 -7.11 5.87
CA ASP A 43 15.41 -6.09 5.21
C ASP A 43 14.78 -5.72 3.87
N CYS A 44 15.39 -4.79 3.15
CA CYS A 44 14.85 -4.28 1.90
C CYS A 44 14.51 -5.38 0.89
N SER A 45 15.39 -6.37 0.72
CA SER A 45 15.17 -7.44 -0.26
C SER A 45 14.30 -8.57 0.26
N SER A 46 14.38 -8.92 1.55
CA SER A 46 13.50 -9.96 2.09
C SER A 46 12.04 -9.50 2.13
N LEU A 47 11.78 -8.22 2.39
CA LEU A 47 10.44 -7.61 2.27
C LEU A 47 9.88 -7.79 0.86
N VAL A 48 10.63 -7.39 -0.17
CA VAL A 48 10.20 -7.49 -1.57
C VAL A 48 9.97 -8.95 -1.98
N ILE A 49 10.92 -9.85 -1.64
CA ILE A 49 10.81 -11.27 -1.96
C ILE A 49 9.60 -11.90 -1.27
N HIS A 50 9.36 -11.58 0.00
CA HIS A 50 8.20 -12.07 0.74
C HIS A 50 6.89 -11.61 0.09
N CYS A 51 6.76 -10.32 -0.21
CA CYS A 51 5.56 -9.77 -0.85
C CYS A 51 5.32 -10.36 -2.24
N LEU A 52 6.37 -10.61 -3.03
CA LEU A 52 6.27 -11.30 -4.31
C LEU A 52 5.71 -12.73 -4.15
N ARG A 53 6.22 -13.48 -3.16
CA ARG A 53 5.76 -14.85 -2.88
C ARG A 53 4.30 -14.88 -2.43
N GLU A 54 3.89 -13.98 -1.53
CA GLU A 54 2.49 -13.84 -1.12
C GLU A 54 1.58 -13.44 -2.29
N ALA A 55 2.11 -12.73 -3.28
CA ALA A 55 1.43 -12.34 -4.50
C ALA A 55 1.48 -13.40 -5.61
N GLY A 56 1.99 -14.61 -5.33
CA GLY A 56 1.99 -15.73 -6.26
C GLY A 56 3.14 -15.72 -7.28
N PHE A 57 4.10 -14.80 -7.19
CA PHE A 57 5.25 -14.80 -8.08
C PHE A 57 6.27 -15.85 -7.65
N ASP A 58 6.75 -16.63 -8.64
CA ASP A 58 7.96 -17.43 -8.46
C ASP A 58 9.17 -16.48 -8.34
N THR A 59 9.90 -16.62 -7.24
CA THR A 59 11.12 -15.85 -6.94
C THR A 59 12.39 -16.71 -7.04
N GLY A 60 12.24 -18.00 -7.35
CA GLY A 60 13.35 -18.94 -7.40
C GLY A 60 14.11 -19.00 -6.08
N SER A 61 15.44 -18.94 -6.20
CA SER A 61 16.35 -18.88 -5.06
C SER A 61 16.74 -17.46 -4.69
N ALA A 62 15.94 -16.45 -5.07
CA ALA A 62 16.19 -15.07 -4.66
C ALA A 62 16.31 -14.99 -3.14
N ASN A 63 17.38 -14.34 -2.69
CA ASN A 63 17.70 -14.20 -1.28
C ASN A 63 18.16 -12.78 -0.94
N THR A 64 18.85 -12.09 -1.85
CA THR A 64 19.45 -10.78 -1.58
C THR A 64 19.20 -9.80 -2.71
N THR A 65 19.39 -8.51 -2.45
CA THR A 65 19.39 -7.45 -3.48
C THR A 65 20.26 -7.81 -4.69
N ARG A 66 21.41 -8.47 -4.46
CA ARG A 66 22.40 -8.80 -5.49
C ARG A 66 21.95 -9.89 -6.47
N ASP A 67 21.11 -10.82 -6.01
CA ASP A 67 20.63 -11.95 -6.83
C ASP A 67 19.19 -11.75 -7.35
N LEU A 68 18.51 -10.69 -6.88
CA LEU A 68 17.11 -10.44 -7.19
C LEU A 68 16.87 -10.28 -8.69
N SER A 69 17.67 -9.46 -9.37
CA SER A 69 17.52 -9.23 -10.81
C SER A 69 17.66 -10.52 -11.62
N ALA A 70 18.69 -11.32 -11.36
CA ALA A 70 18.92 -12.57 -12.08
C ALA A 70 17.78 -13.58 -11.86
N ASN A 71 17.28 -13.69 -10.63
CA ASN A 71 16.19 -14.62 -10.31
C ASN A 71 14.85 -14.22 -10.94
N LEU A 72 14.50 -12.94 -10.88
CA LEU A 72 13.22 -12.45 -11.39
C LEU A 72 13.22 -12.36 -12.92
N THR A 73 14.33 -11.96 -13.54
CA THR A 73 14.38 -11.87 -15.00
C THR A 73 14.27 -13.23 -15.70
N ALA A 74 14.75 -14.29 -15.07
CA ALA A 74 14.52 -15.66 -15.52
C ALA A 74 13.05 -16.10 -15.47
N ARG A 75 12.16 -15.29 -14.87
CA ARG A 75 10.77 -15.65 -14.53
C ARG A 75 9.73 -14.66 -15.06
N GLY A 76 10.06 -13.91 -16.11
CA GLY A 76 9.10 -13.01 -16.76
C GLY A 76 9.11 -11.58 -16.22
N TRP A 77 10.15 -11.19 -15.48
CA TRP A 77 10.42 -9.78 -15.22
C TRP A 77 11.41 -9.22 -16.25
N ALA A 78 11.15 -8.04 -16.78
CA ALA A 78 12.10 -7.29 -17.59
C ALA A 78 12.95 -6.40 -16.70
N ARG A 79 14.26 -6.40 -16.95
CA ARG A 79 15.16 -5.37 -16.41
C ARG A 79 15.16 -4.18 -17.36
N VAL A 80 14.53 -3.08 -16.97
CA VAL A 80 14.46 -1.84 -17.76
C VAL A 80 15.35 -0.76 -17.15
N SER A 81 15.86 0.14 -17.99
CA SER A 81 16.68 1.27 -17.54
C SER A 81 15.90 2.18 -16.59
N ASN A 82 16.57 2.75 -15.59
CA ASN A 82 16.02 3.83 -14.78
C ASN A 82 15.87 5.10 -15.65
N ASP A 83 14.65 5.36 -16.12
CA ASP A 83 14.29 6.54 -16.92
C ASP A 83 13.62 7.64 -16.08
N GLY A 84 13.55 7.46 -14.76
CA GLY A 84 12.88 8.36 -13.84
C GLY A 84 11.34 8.22 -13.80
N ASN A 85 10.75 7.30 -14.56
CA ASN A 85 9.31 7.14 -14.70
C ASN A 85 8.87 5.69 -14.37
N PRO A 86 8.93 5.28 -13.08
CA PRO A 86 8.51 3.95 -12.67
C PRO A 86 6.99 3.77 -12.77
N TYR A 87 6.56 2.54 -13.04
CA TYR A 87 5.17 2.13 -13.11
C TYR A 87 4.76 1.39 -11.83
N PRO A 88 3.50 1.47 -11.39
CA PRO A 88 3.05 0.72 -10.22
C PRO A 88 3.43 -0.77 -10.34
N GLY A 89 4.07 -1.31 -9.31
CA GLY A 89 4.60 -2.67 -9.28
C GLY A 89 6.05 -2.81 -9.72
N ASP A 90 6.67 -1.76 -10.27
CA ASP A 90 8.09 -1.77 -10.57
C ASP A 90 8.92 -1.90 -9.30
N ILE A 91 9.89 -2.82 -9.35
CA ILE A 91 10.90 -2.99 -8.31
C ILE A 91 12.07 -2.08 -8.66
N LEU A 92 12.26 -1.03 -7.87
CA LEU A 92 13.34 -0.07 -7.98
C LEU A 92 14.61 -0.69 -7.38
N LEU A 93 15.60 -1.02 -8.20
CA LEU A 93 16.75 -1.81 -7.77
C LEU A 93 18.06 -1.03 -7.91
N ASN A 94 18.82 -0.96 -6.82
CA ASN A 94 20.26 -0.77 -6.84
C ASN A 94 20.91 -2.12 -6.54
N ASP A 95 21.68 -2.67 -7.49
CA ASP A 95 22.17 -4.06 -7.43
C ASP A 95 23.02 -4.38 -6.19
N ALA A 96 23.54 -3.34 -5.51
CA ALA A 96 24.44 -3.51 -4.37
C ALA A 96 23.80 -3.20 -3.01
N ASN A 97 22.94 -2.17 -2.95
CA ASN A 97 22.65 -1.50 -1.68
C ASN A 97 21.19 -1.52 -1.25
N HIS A 98 20.25 -1.39 -2.19
CA HIS A 98 18.86 -1.14 -1.81
C HIS A 98 17.85 -1.58 -2.87
N VAL A 99 16.65 -1.92 -2.39
CA VAL A 99 15.50 -2.21 -3.23
C VAL A 99 14.24 -1.65 -2.59
N ALA A 100 13.38 -1.06 -3.41
CA ALA A 100 12.07 -0.56 -3.04
C ALA A 100 11.05 -0.91 -4.13
N VAL A 101 9.77 -0.72 -3.86
CA VAL A 101 8.71 -0.95 -4.85
C VAL A 101 7.95 0.34 -5.08
N TYR A 102 7.79 0.72 -6.33
CA TYR A 102 6.92 1.84 -6.69
C TYR A 102 5.46 1.36 -6.64
N ILE A 103 4.65 2.00 -5.80
CA ILE A 103 3.27 1.56 -5.50
C ILE A 103 2.21 2.49 -6.12
N GLY A 104 2.63 3.33 -7.08
CA GLY A 104 1.77 4.30 -7.76
C GLY A 104 1.61 5.64 -7.02
N GLY A 105 1.08 6.63 -7.73
CA GLY A 105 0.79 7.96 -7.14
C GLY A 105 2.02 8.73 -6.66
N GLY A 106 3.20 8.46 -7.21
CA GLY A 106 4.45 9.08 -6.74
C GLY A 106 4.96 8.52 -5.43
N LEU A 107 4.53 7.32 -5.02
CA LEU A 107 4.89 6.69 -3.74
C LEU A 107 5.74 5.42 -3.94
N ILE A 108 6.58 5.14 -2.95
CA ILE A 108 7.32 3.88 -2.81
C ILE A 108 7.01 3.21 -1.46
N ALA A 109 7.12 1.88 -1.42
CA ALA A 109 7.11 1.08 -0.20
C ALA A 109 8.46 0.37 -0.03
N GLN A 110 8.97 0.31 1.20
CA GLN A 110 10.31 -0.21 1.48
C GLN A 110 10.55 -0.54 2.96
N ALA A 111 11.57 -1.36 3.20
CA ALA A 111 12.29 -1.42 4.48
C ALA A 111 13.59 -0.63 4.32
N SER A 112 13.81 0.41 5.14
CA SER A 112 14.87 1.40 4.91
C SER A 112 16.11 1.18 5.78
N VAL A 113 15.95 1.21 7.10
CA VAL A 113 17.04 1.19 8.09
C VAL A 113 16.48 0.87 9.47
N SER A 114 17.30 0.32 10.36
CA SER A 114 16.90 0.07 11.75
C SER A 114 16.89 1.34 12.60
N GLU A 115 16.33 1.24 13.81
CA GLU A 115 16.20 2.25 14.86
C GLU A 115 17.53 2.88 15.27
N THR A 116 18.62 2.15 15.09
CA THR A 116 19.99 2.62 15.33
C THR A 116 20.64 3.32 14.13
N GLY A 117 19.95 3.42 13.00
CA GLY A 117 20.52 3.84 11.72
C GLY A 117 21.39 2.76 11.06
N GLY A 118 21.30 1.53 11.55
CA GLY A 118 22.13 0.40 11.15
C GLY A 118 21.39 -0.70 10.41
N ILE A 119 22.04 -1.86 10.32
CA ILE A 119 21.50 -3.04 9.62
C ILE A 119 20.96 -4.12 10.56
N ALA A 120 21.05 -3.92 11.86
CA ALA A 120 20.67 -4.88 12.89
C ALA A 120 19.79 -4.17 13.91
N GLY A 121 18.48 -4.35 13.78
CA GLY A 121 17.47 -3.79 14.67
C GLY A 121 16.82 -4.85 15.55
N ALA A 122 16.12 -4.38 16.57
CA ALA A 122 15.25 -5.21 17.38
C ALA A 122 13.97 -5.60 16.60
N PRO A 123 13.26 -6.68 17.00
CA PRO A 123 12.01 -7.06 16.35
C PRO A 123 10.88 -6.03 16.56
N GLY A 124 10.07 -5.83 15.51
CA GLY A 124 9.02 -4.81 15.45
C GLY A 124 9.54 -3.44 15.03
N ASP A 125 8.67 -2.53 14.62
CA ASP A 125 9.08 -1.17 14.24
C ASP A 125 9.16 -0.27 15.47
N GLN A 126 10.37 0.10 15.90
CA GLN A 126 10.55 0.97 17.06
C GLN A 126 10.45 2.46 16.72
N THR A 127 10.52 2.82 15.44
CA THR A 127 10.55 4.23 15.00
C THR A 127 9.26 4.68 14.32
N GLY A 128 8.41 3.73 13.91
CA GLY A 128 7.27 3.97 13.03
C GLY A 128 7.68 4.25 11.57
N GLY A 129 8.92 3.90 11.18
CA GLY A 129 9.47 4.19 9.87
C GLY A 129 10.54 3.23 9.37
N GLU A 130 10.81 2.12 10.06
CA GLU A 130 11.80 1.13 9.61
C GLU A 130 11.33 0.39 8.35
N THR A 131 10.04 0.09 8.31
CA THR A 131 9.28 -0.13 7.08
C THR A 131 8.33 1.04 6.86
N ASN A 132 8.18 1.50 5.62
CA ASN A 132 7.44 2.74 5.37
C ASN A 132 6.90 2.84 3.95
N VAL A 133 5.94 3.74 3.79
CA VAL A 133 5.54 4.31 2.51
C VAL A 133 5.98 5.77 2.49
N ASN A 134 6.69 6.17 1.44
CA ASN A 134 7.22 7.52 1.28
C ASN A 134 7.04 8.02 -0.16
N ASN A 135 7.19 9.33 -0.35
CA ASN A 135 7.30 9.89 -1.68
C ASN A 135 8.48 9.26 -2.42
N TYR A 136 8.30 9.00 -3.71
CA TYR A 136 9.37 8.58 -4.60
C TYR A 136 10.50 9.60 -4.54
N TYR A 137 11.71 9.10 -4.35
CA TYR A 137 12.93 9.88 -4.41
C TYR A 137 13.91 9.23 -5.39
N ASN A 138 14.73 10.08 -5.99
CA ASN A 138 15.79 9.62 -6.86
C ASN A 138 16.96 9.11 -6.01
N PHE A 139 17.09 7.79 -5.93
CA PHE A 139 18.28 7.09 -5.47
C PHE A 139 19.09 6.66 -6.72
N PRO A 140 20.39 6.31 -6.63
CA PRO A 140 21.11 5.70 -7.76
C PRO A 140 20.59 4.29 -8.11
N TRP A 141 19.31 4.19 -8.52
CA TRP A 141 18.70 2.97 -9.03
C TRP A 141 19.38 2.58 -10.34
N ASN A 142 19.86 1.34 -10.43
CA ASN A 142 20.49 0.80 -11.64
C ASN A 142 19.44 0.44 -12.69
N CYS A 143 18.29 -0.03 -12.26
CA CYS A 143 17.19 -0.46 -13.14
C CYS A 143 15.87 -0.51 -12.39
N TYR A 144 14.79 -0.67 -13.16
CA TYR A 144 13.53 -1.18 -12.64
C TYR A 144 13.36 -2.63 -13.10
N LEU A 145 12.89 -3.51 -12.21
CA LEU A 145 12.39 -4.83 -12.63
C LEU A 145 10.89 -4.71 -12.80
N ARG A 146 10.42 -4.90 -14.03
CA ARG A 146 9.04 -4.69 -14.46
C ARG A 146 8.42 -6.01 -14.90
N TRP A 147 7.25 -6.34 -14.38
CA TRP A 147 6.53 -7.54 -14.80
C TRP A 147 6.15 -7.47 -16.29
N THR A 148 6.38 -8.54 -17.05
CA THR A 148 6.05 -8.60 -18.49
C THR A 148 4.88 -9.51 -18.83
N GLY A 149 4.39 -10.30 -17.88
CA GLY A 149 3.20 -11.11 -18.08
C GLY A 149 1.94 -10.26 -18.06
N ASP A 150 0.77 -10.92 -18.08
CA ASP A 150 -0.51 -10.24 -17.93
C ASP A 150 -0.49 -9.45 -16.62
N ASN A 151 -0.49 -8.14 -16.77
CA ASN A 151 -0.50 -7.24 -15.65
C ASN A 151 -1.98 -6.98 -15.33
N ASP A 152 -2.45 -7.43 -14.18
CA ASP A 152 -3.80 -7.17 -13.70
C ASP A 152 -4.05 -5.68 -13.40
N LEU A 153 -2.99 -4.88 -13.40
CA LEU A 153 -3.09 -3.42 -13.46
C LEU A 153 -3.59 -2.89 -14.82
N GLN A 154 -3.62 -3.69 -15.90
CA GLN A 154 -4.17 -3.27 -17.20
C GLN A 154 -5.71 -3.19 -17.24
N GLY A 155 -6.38 -3.39 -16.10
CA GLY A 155 -7.75 -2.90 -15.84
C GLY A 155 -7.82 -1.74 -14.82
N GLU A 156 -6.70 -1.36 -14.18
CA GLU A 156 -6.63 -0.38 -13.09
C GLU A 156 -5.99 0.97 -13.50
N ILE A 157 -5.32 1.05 -14.65
CA ILE A 157 -4.76 2.31 -15.18
C ILE A 157 -5.78 3.21 -15.89
N ASP A 158 -7.04 2.79 -16.00
CA ASP A 158 -8.19 3.62 -16.43
C ASP A 158 -9.31 3.66 -15.37
N MET A 159 -8.96 3.69 -14.08
CA MET A 159 -9.92 4.08 -13.05
C MET A 159 -9.77 5.58 -12.73
N PRO A 160 -10.53 6.49 -13.40
CA PRO A 160 -11.04 7.62 -12.67
C PRO A 160 -11.84 7.04 -11.50
N VAL A 161 -11.72 7.64 -10.32
CA VAL A 161 -12.54 7.28 -9.14
C VAL A 161 -13.99 7.02 -9.59
N LYS A 162 -14.42 5.75 -9.60
CA LYS A 162 -15.79 5.35 -9.92
C LYS A 162 -16.02 3.91 -9.44
N THR A 163 -16.53 3.69 -8.24
CA THR A 163 -17.96 3.56 -7.90
C THR A 163 -18.72 2.53 -8.75
N ASP A 164 -18.88 1.33 -8.16
CA ASP A 164 -20.05 0.42 -8.19
C ASP A 164 -20.00 -0.84 -9.10
N PRO A 165 -20.58 -2.01 -8.70
CA PRO A 165 -21.60 -2.20 -7.66
C PRO A 165 -21.31 -3.24 -6.55
N ILE A 166 -21.84 -2.93 -5.36
CA ILE A 166 -22.27 -3.85 -4.29
C ILE A 166 -23.30 -4.84 -4.85
N ASN A 167 -23.30 -6.10 -4.38
CA ASN A 167 -24.51 -6.93 -4.45
C ASN A 167 -25.03 -7.30 -3.06
N TRP A 168 -26.20 -6.72 -2.81
CA TRP A 168 -27.15 -6.97 -1.76
C TRP A 168 -28.19 -7.93 -2.36
N ASP A 169 -28.47 -9.05 -1.70
CA ASP A 169 -29.38 -10.12 -2.17
C ASP A 169 -28.81 -11.15 -3.17
N GLY A 170 -27.54 -11.56 -2.99
CA GLY A 170 -27.12 -12.93 -3.37
C GLY A 170 -26.29 -13.13 -4.65
N MET A 171 -25.46 -12.17 -5.07
CA MET A 171 -24.49 -12.37 -6.18
C MET A 171 -23.09 -11.80 -5.81
N ASN A 172 -22.00 -12.52 -6.10
CA ASN A 172 -20.65 -12.19 -5.57
C ASN A 172 -19.80 -11.27 -6.46
N THR A 173 -19.11 -10.28 -5.84
CA THR A 173 -17.90 -9.64 -6.39
C THR A 173 -17.10 -8.86 -5.32
N THR A 174 -15.78 -8.75 -5.54
CA THR A 174 -14.65 -8.26 -4.73
C THR A 174 -14.75 -6.81 -4.22
N VAL A 175 -14.81 -6.59 -2.89
CA VAL A 175 -14.84 -5.25 -2.23
C VAL A 175 -14.08 -5.24 -0.89
N GLU A 176 -12.89 -5.86 -0.78
CA GLU A 176 -12.21 -5.93 0.53
C GLU A 176 -11.32 -4.69 0.84
N TYR A 177 -10.62 -4.10 -0.13
CA TYR A 177 -9.60 -3.06 0.15
C TYR A 177 -10.16 -1.66 0.47
N ALA A 178 -11.16 -1.20 -0.27
CA ALA A 178 -11.79 0.10 0.01
C ALA A 178 -12.54 0.08 1.36
N LEU A 179 -13.17 -1.05 1.69
CA LEU A 179 -13.85 -1.27 2.96
C LEU A 179 -12.88 -1.31 4.13
N GLN A 180 -11.67 -1.85 3.94
CA GLN A 180 -10.65 -1.91 4.98
C GLN A 180 -10.02 -0.53 5.27
N ASP A 181 -9.73 0.26 4.22
CA ASP A 181 -9.25 1.64 4.38
C ASP A 181 -10.32 2.55 5.01
N ILE A 182 -11.59 2.39 4.62
CA ILE A 182 -12.71 3.10 5.25
C ILE A 182 -12.87 2.71 6.72
N LYS A 183 -12.82 1.40 7.06
CA LYS A 183 -12.88 0.94 8.45
C LYS A 183 -11.72 1.49 9.28
N HIS A 184 -10.50 1.46 8.75
CA HIS A 184 -9.33 1.99 9.44
C HIS A 184 -9.43 3.50 9.68
N LYS A 185 -9.96 4.25 8.71
CA LYS A 185 -10.28 5.68 8.89
C LYS A 185 -11.42 5.90 9.90
N LEU A 186 -12.42 5.02 9.93
CA LEU A 186 -13.52 5.07 10.90
C LEU A 186 -13.04 4.79 12.33
N ASP A 187 -12.14 3.82 12.51
CA ASP A 187 -11.52 3.49 13.79
C ASP A 187 -10.58 4.60 14.25
N ALA A 188 -9.84 5.21 13.32
CA ALA A 188 -9.03 6.41 13.59
C ALA A 188 -9.89 7.63 14.00
N LEU A 189 -11.08 7.79 13.39
CA LEU A 189 -12.06 8.81 13.80
C LEU A 189 -12.72 8.47 15.16
N GLY A 190 -12.98 7.19 15.44
CA GLY A 190 -13.51 6.73 16.72
C GLY A 190 -12.52 6.90 17.88
N ASN A 191 -11.22 6.81 17.60
CA ASN A 191 -10.14 7.06 18.56
C ASN A 191 -9.75 8.55 18.67
N ALA A 192 -10.25 9.42 17.80
CA ALA A 192 -10.07 10.86 17.91
C ALA A 192 -11.03 11.40 18.99
N GLN A 193 -10.54 11.54 20.23
CA GLN A 193 -11.30 12.03 21.38
C GLN A 193 -11.85 13.47 21.27
N ASN A 194 -11.75 14.15 20.13
CA ASN A 194 -12.30 15.50 19.93
C ASN A 194 -12.83 15.69 18.50
N ILE A 195 -13.80 14.87 18.10
CA ILE A 195 -14.65 15.20 16.96
C ILE A 195 -15.59 16.32 17.42
N SER A 196 -15.58 17.47 16.76
CA SER A 196 -16.45 18.60 17.10
C SER A 196 -17.93 18.15 17.10
N ASP A 197 -18.66 18.40 18.20
CA ASP A 197 -20.10 18.10 18.35
C ASP A 197 -21.00 18.93 17.40
N LYS A 198 -20.39 19.77 16.57
CA LYS A 198 -21.03 20.73 15.69
C LYS A 198 -20.51 20.61 14.27
N ILE A 199 -21.45 20.65 13.32
CA ILE A 199 -21.21 20.60 11.88
C ILE A 199 -21.59 21.96 11.29
N TRP A 200 -20.75 22.47 10.40
CA TRP A 200 -21.04 23.67 9.60
C TRP A 200 -21.67 23.25 8.26
N PHE A 201 -22.81 23.83 7.91
CA PHE A 201 -23.51 23.58 6.64
C PHE A 201 -24.00 24.90 6.03
N GLY A 202 -24.14 24.97 4.71
CA GLY A 202 -24.54 26.21 4.06
C GLY A 202 -25.16 26.00 2.67
N PRO A 203 -26.08 26.87 2.23
CA PRO A 203 -26.44 26.93 0.82
C PRO A 203 -25.18 27.32 0.02
N GLY A 204 -25.08 26.87 -1.23
CA GLY A 204 -23.90 27.07 -2.11
C GLY A 204 -23.55 28.52 -2.45
N ASN A 205 -24.07 29.50 -1.71
CA ASN A 205 -23.77 30.93 -1.76
C ASN A 205 -22.70 31.36 -0.75
N GLY A 206 -22.10 30.42 0.01
CA GLY A 206 -20.97 30.69 0.91
C GLY A 206 -21.34 31.11 2.33
N VAL A 207 -22.63 31.12 2.70
CA VAL A 207 -23.05 31.36 4.08
C VAL A 207 -23.03 30.04 4.85
N LEU A 208 -22.21 29.93 5.90
CA LEU A 208 -22.10 28.74 6.76
C LEU A 208 -22.90 28.94 8.06
N GLU A 209 -23.83 28.04 8.33
CA GLU A 209 -24.63 27.91 9.55
C GLU A 209 -24.10 26.73 10.41
N GLU A 210 -24.04 26.89 11.74
CA GLU A 210 -23.57 25.86 12.67
C GLU A 210 -24.77 25.05 13.24
N THR A 211 -24.68 23.72 13.32
CA THR A 211 -25.72 22.89 13.97
C THR A 211 -25.14 21.68 14.72
N PRO A 212 -25.74 21.30 15.87
CA PRO A 212 -25.34 20.10 16.62
C PRO A 212 -25.54 18.79 15.83
N LEU A 213 -24.60 17.85 15.97
CA LEU A 213 -24.52 16.59 15.23
C LEU A 213 -25.82 15.74 15.29
N TYR A 214 -26.60 15.83 16.37
CA TYR A 214 -27.81 15.01 16.57
C TYR A 214 -29.07 15.54 15.86
N ALA A 215 -29.04 16.76 15.30
CA ALA A 215 -30.19 17.36 14.61
C ALA A 215 -30.27 17.01 13.09
N LEU A 216 -29.43 16.09 12.60
CA LEU A 216 -29.28 15.73 11.19
C LEU A 216 -30.56 15.24 10.48
N ARG A 217 -31.60 14.83 11.21
CA ARG A 217 -32.87 14.37 10.61
C ARG A 217 -33.69 15.50 9.98
N ASP A 218 -33.53 16.76 10.40
CA ASP A 218 -34.38 17.88 9.97
C ASP A 218 -33.75 18.80 8.90
N ILE A 219 -32.46 18.59 8.57
CA ILE A 219 -31.73 19.41 7.58
C ILE A 219 -32.36 19.30 6.19
N ARG A 220 -32.87 18.11 5.83
CA ARG A 220 -33.52 17.88 4.52
C ARG A 220 -34.80 18.72 4.35
N ASN A 221 -35.51 19.01 5.43
CA ASN A 221 -36.76 19.77 5.38
C ASN A 221 -36.51 21.29 5.38
N SER A 222 -35.46 21.75 6.08
CA SER A 222 -35.03 23.17 6.09
C SER A 222 -34.48 23.62 4.73
N VAL A 223 -33.66 22.79 4.08
CA VAL A 223 -33.10 23.11 2.75
C VAL A 223 -34.20 23.19 1.69
N ASN A 224 -35.20 22.32 1.75
CA ASN A 224 -36.30 22.30 0.78
C ASN A 224 -37.34 23.43 1.00
N SER A 225 -37.47 23.98 2.21
CA SER A 225 -38.40 25.09 2.48
C SER A 225 -37.83 26.46 2.11
N LYS A 226 -36.50 26.63 2.15
CA LYS A 226 -35.79 27.87 1.75
C LYS A 226 -35.58 28.00 0.23
N LEU A 227 -35.89 26.96 -0.57
CA LEU A 227 -35.78 26.94 -2.04
C LEU A 227 -37.11 27.20 -2.77
N LYS A 228 -38.16 27.65 -2.06
CA LYS A 228 -39.41 28.16 -2.65
C LYS A 228 -39.47 29.68 -2.57
#